data_AF-A0A655A2P2-F1
#
_entry.id   AF-A0A655A2P2-F1
#
_cell.length_a   1.000
_cell.length_b   1.000
_cell.length_c   1.000
_cell.angle_alpha   90.00
_cell.angle_beta   90.00
_cell.angle_gamma   90.00
#
_symmetry.space_group_name_H-M   'P 1'
#
loop_
_entity.id
_entity.type
_entity.pdbx_description
1 polymer ?
#
loop_
_entity_poly.entity_id
_entity_poly.type
_entity_poly.pdbx_seq_one_letter_code
_entity_poly.pdbx_strand_id
1 'polypeptide(L)'
;MRDLLPKKKGKSLTVTVEPIRGLPVEKDLVVDMEPFFDAYRAIKPYLITSGNPPTRERIQSPTDRARYDDTTKCILCACCTTSCPVFWHEGSYFGPAAIVNAHRFIFDSRDEAAAERLDILNEVDGVWRCRTTFNCTESCPRGIEVTKAIQEVKRALMFTR
;
A
#
# COMPACT_ATOMS: atom_id res chain seq x y z
N MET A 1 -16.84 -1.48 17.32
CA MET A 1 -17.03 -0.17 18.01
C MET A 1 -18.06 -0.24 19.14
N ARG A 2 -19.18 -0.98 19.00
CA ARG A 2 -20.11 -1.26 20.11
C ARG A 2 -19.44 -1.95 21.31
N ASP A 3 -18.37 -2.69 21.04
CA ASP A 3 -17.61 -3.47 22.03
C ASP A 3 -16.67 -2.61 22.88
N LEU A 4 -16.41 -1.37 22.46
CA LEU A 4 -15.60 -0.37 23.18
C LEU A 4 -16.43 0.49 24.14
N LEU A 5 -17.77 0.38 24.10
CA LEU A 5 -18.65 1.13 24.99
C LEU A 5 -18.69 0.49 26.39
N PRO A 6 -18.71 1.29 27.47
CA PRO A 6 -18.80 0.75 28.81
C PRO A 6 -20.09 -0.06 28.99
N LYS A 7 -19.97 -1.36 29.27
CA LYS A 7 -21.13 -2.24 29.53
C LYS A 7 -21.87 -1.91 30.83
N LYS A 8 -21.22 -1.20 31.76
CA LYS A 8 -21.81 -0.74 33.03
C LYS A 8 -22.21 0.73 32.92
N LYS A 9 -23.48 1.03 33.21
CA LYS A 9 -23.97 2.41 33.36
C LYS A 9 -23.20 3.11 34.49
N GLY A 10 -22.69 4.33 34.24
CA GLY A 10 -22.04 5.18 35.23
C GLY A 10 -20.51 5.31 35.14
N LYS A 11 -19.82 4.58 34.24
CA LYS A 11 -18.38 4.79 34.00
C LYS A 11 -18.18 5.79 32.86
N SER A 12 -17.41 6.85 33.10
CA SER A 12 -17.01 7.81 32.05
C SER A 12 -16.19 7.10 30.97
N LEU A 13 -16.51 7.35 29.70
CA LEU A 13 -15.78 6.83 28.54
C LEU A 13 -14.66 7.80 28.18
N THR A 14 -13.42 7.34 28.27
CA THR A 14 -12.25 8.10 27.81
C THR A 14 -11.79 7.54 26.46
N VAL A 15 -11.57 8.42 25.48
CA VAL A 15 -11.01 8.08 24.17
C VAL A 15 -9.62 8.71 24.08
N THR A 16 -8.62 7.88 23.76
CA THR A 16 -7.25 8.35 23.52
C THR A 16 -7.05 8.59 22.03
N VAL A 17 -6.44 9.73 21.69
CA VAL A 17 -6.08 10.10 20.32
C VAL A 17 -4.60 10.49 20.30
N GLU A 18 -3.84 9.89 19.38
CA GLU A 18 -2.40 10.07 19.23
C GLU A 18 -2.02 10.02 17.73
N PRO A 19 -0.87 10.60 17.33
CA PRO A 19 -0.43 10.55 15.93
C PRO A 19 -0.12 9.12 15.47
N ILE A 20 -0.16 8.91 14.16
CA ILE A 20 0.17 7.62 13.55
C ILE A 20 1.64 7.26 13.78
N ARG A 21 1.91 6.00 14.15
CA ARG A 21 3.25 5.53 14.50
C ARG A 21 4.12 5.27 13.28
N GLY A 22 5.42 5.52 13.39
CA GLY A 22 6.43 5.18 12.38
C GLY A 22 6.79 6.34 11.44
N LEU A 23 6.12 7.48 11.56
CA LEU A 23 6.51 8.73 10.92
C LEU A 23 6.92 9.75 12.00
N PRO A 24 7.89 10.64 11.74
CA PRO A 24 8.28 11.69 12.68
C PRO A 24 7.09 12.59 13.02
N VAL A 25 6.91 12.91 14.30
CA VAL A 25 5.86 13.86 14.72
C VAL A 25 6.39 15.28 14.56
N GLU A 26 5.69 16.09 13.79
CA GLU A 26 5.99 17.53 13.62
C GLU A 26 5.39 18.32 14.78
N LYS A 27 4.08 18.16 15.00
CA LYS A 27 3.36 18.85 16.07
C LYS A 27 2.00 18.21 16.33
N ASP A 28 1.67 17.99 17.59
CA ASP A 28 0.37 17.44 18.03
C ASP A 28 0.03 16.11 17.32
N LEU A 29 -0.96 16.12 16.41
CA LEU A 29 -1.39 14.96 15.62
C LEU A 29 -0.85 14.99 14.17
N VAL A 30 -0.01 15.96 13.84
CA VAL A 30 0.62 16.12 12.52
C VAL A 30 1.95 15.40 12.51
N VAL A 31 2.15 14.56 11.49
CA VAL A 31 3.39 13.83 11.24
C VAL A 31 4.01 14.29 9.91
N ASP A 32 5.32 14.13 9.79
CA ASP A 32 6.03 14.28 8.52
C ASP A 32 5.70 13.08 7.61
N MET A 33 5.07 13.37 6.47
CA MET A 33 4.64 12.37 5.49
C MET A 33 5.65 12.17 4.36
N GLU A 34 6.75 12.93 4.30
CA GLU A 34 7.72 12.79 3.22
C GLU A 34 8.32 11.38 3.12
N PRO A 35 8.71 10.69 4.21
CA PRO A 35 9.19 9.30 4.12
C PRO A 35 8.16 8.35 3.46
N PHE A 36 6.88 8.57 3.71
CA PHE A 36 5.80 7.80 3.09
C PHE A 36 5.67 8.10 1.59
N PHE A 37 5.75 9.37 1.20
CA PHE A 37 5.63 9.76 -0.20
C PHE A 37 6.89 9.46 -1.02
N ASP A 38 8.07 9.47 -0.42
CA ASP A 38 9.31 9.01 -1.05
C ASP A 38 9.21 7.54 -1.45
N ALA A 39 8.76 6.66 -0.53
CA ALA A 39 8.52 5.26 -0.85
C ALA A 39 7.46 5.07 -1.94
N TYR A 40 6.39 5.89 -1.94
CA TYR A 40 5.38 5.89 -2.99
C TYR A 40 5.93 6.32 -4.36
N ARG A 41 6.78 7.36 -4.40
CA ARG A 41 7.39 7.84 -5.65
C ARG A 41 8.42 6.84 -6.21
N ALA A 42 9.16 6.17 -5.32
CA ALA A 42 10.20 5.21 -5.69
C ALA A 42 9.66 4.02 -6.50
N ILE A 43 8.38 3.62 -6.33
CA ILE A 43 7.77 2.53 -7.11
C ILE A 43 7.23 2.97 -8.50
N LYS A 44 7.47 4.21 -8.92
CA LYS A 44 7.02 4.78 -10.21
C LYS A 44 5.49 4.65 -10.41
N PRO A 45 4.67 5.37 -9.63
CA PRO A 45 3.22 5.19 -9.58
C PRO A 45 2.47 5.89 -10.73
N TYR A 46 2.94 5.73 -11.96
CA TYR A 46 2.35 6.31 -13.17
C TYR A 46 2.46 5.32 -14.33
N LEU A 47 1.58 5.44 -15.33
CA LEU A 47 1.58 4.54 -16.48
C LEU A 47 2.83 4.78 -17.34
N ILE A 48 3.62 3.73 -17.58
CA ILE A 48 4.80 3.79 -18.44
C ILE A 48 4.53 3.00 -19.72
N THR A 49 4.74 3.64 -20.86
CA THR A 49 4.53 3.06 -22.20
C THR A 49 5.61 3.54 -23.15
N SER A 50 5.97 2.73 -24.13
CA SER A 50 6.87 3.11 -25.22
C SER A 50 6.11 3.75 -26.39
N GLY A 51 6.84 4.48 -27.23
CA GLY A 51 6.33 5.06 -28.47
C GLY A 51 5.41 6.28 -28.29
N ASN A 52 4.73 6.65 -29.39
CA ASN A 52 3.84 7.80 -29.42
C ASN A 52 2.47 7.46 -28.78
N PRO A 53 1.79 8.44 -28.15
CA PRO A 53 0.42 8.26 -27.71
C PRO A 53 -0.49 7.81 -28.86
N PRO A 54 -1.40 6.85 -28.61
CA PRO A 54 -2.36 6.43 -29.64
C PRO A 54 -3.31 7.57 -30.02
N THR A 55 -3.86 7.50 -31.23
CA THR A 55 -4.85 8.49 -31.74
C THR A 55 -6.20 8.41 -31.02
N ARG A 56 -6.45 7.35 -30.25
CA ARG A 56 -7.62 7.13 -29.39
C ARG A 56 -7.18 6.47 -28.07
N GLU A 57 -8.11 6.15 -27.19
CA GLU A 57 -7.82 5.43 -25.94
C GLU A 57 -7.09 4.08 -26.14
N ARG A 58 -6.29 3.69 -25.14
CA ARG A 58 -5.68 2.36 -25.07
C ARG A 58 -6.76 1.33 -24.72
N ILE A 59 -6.94 0.34 -25.57
CA ILE A 59 -7.93 -0.72 -25.39
C ILE A 59 -7.51 -1.60 -24.20
N GLN A 60 -8.47 -1.91 -23.32
CA GLN A 60 -8.29 -2.84 -22.21
C GLN A 60 -9.59 -3.65 -22.03
N SER A 61 -9.47 -4.96 -21.82
CA SER A 61 -10.65 -5.81 -21.59
C SER A 61 -11.22 -5.59 -20.18
N PRO A 62 -12.53 -5.84 -19.96
CA PRO A 62 -13.10 -5.80 -18.61
C PRO A 62 -12.41 -6.76 -17.63
N THR A 63 -11.95 -7.91 -18.11
CA THR A 63 -11.21 -8.91 -17.32
C THR A 63 -9.86 -8.36 -16.85
N ASP A 64 -9.09 -7.74 -17.75
CA ASP A 64 -7.80 -7.13 -17.39
C ASP A 64 -7.98 -5.95 -16.46
N ARG A 65 -9.01 -5.12 -16.69
CA ARG A 65 -9.33 -3.98 -15.82
C ARG A 65 -9.69 -4.45 -14.40
N ALA A 66 -10.42 -5.55 -14.27
CA ALA A 66 -10.80 -6.10 -12.97
C ALA A 66 -9.59 -6.62 -12.16
N ARG A 67 -8.49 -7.00 -12.82
CA ARG A 67 -7.31 -7.62 -12.18
C ARG A 67 -6.68 -6.76 -11.08
N TYR A 68 -6.70 -5.45 -11.24
CA TYR A 68 -6.07 -4.50 -10.30
C TYR A 68 -7.07 -3.55 -9.63
N ASP A 69 -8.39 -3.80 -9.78
CA ASP A 69 -9.45 -2.88 -9.35
C ASP A 69 -9.40 -2.58 -7.85
N ASP A 70 -9.22 -3.60 -7.00
CA ASP A 70 -9.20 -3.43 -5.55
C ASP A 70 -8.14 -2.41 -5.10
N THR A 71 -6.94 -2.51 -5.69
CA THR A 71 -5.80 -1.65 -5.35
C THR A 71 -5.94 -0.21 -5.84
N THR A 72 -6.86 0.08 -6.77
CA THR A 72 -7.13 1.47 -7.22
C THR A 72 -7.82 2.32 -6.16
N LYS A 73 -8.41 1.70 -5.13
CA LYS A 73 -9.16 2.39 -4.06
C LYS A 73 -8.27 3.11 -3.04
N CYS A 74 -6.94 2.97 -3.13
CA CYS A 74 -6.02 3.55 -2.15
C CYS A 74 -6.15 5.08 -2.12
N ILE A 75 -6.27 5.65 -0.92
CA ILE A 75 -6.38 7.10 -0.69
C ILE A 75 -5.10 7.71 -0.11
N LEU A 76 -4.00 6.95 -0.08
CA LEU A 76 -2.69 7.39 0.41
C LEU A 76 -2.70 7.95 1.85
N CYS A 77 -3.56 7.42 2.73
CA CYS A 77 -3.69 7.87 4.13
C CYS A 77 -2.62 7.33 5.09
N ALA A 78 -1.68 6.51 4.61
CA ALA A 78 -0.67 5.81 5.40
C ALA A 78 -1.14 4.84 6.52
N CYS A 79 -2.43 4.72 6.85
CA CYS A 79 -2.94 3.84 7.93
C CYS A 79 -2.40 2.40 7.88
N CYS A 80 -2.29 1.82 6.68
CA CYS A 80 -1.77 0.47 6.51
C CYS A 80 -0.25 0.37 6.71
N THR A 81 0.49 1.44 6.41
CA THR A 81 1.94 1.49 6.55
C THR A 81 2.33 1.76 7.99
N THR A 82 1.66 2.70 8.64
CA THR A 82 1.89 3.06 10.04
C THR A 82 1.29 2.07 11.04
N SER A 83 0.52 1.08 10.60
CA SER A 83 0.11 -0.08 11.42
C SER A 83 1.05 -1.29 11.30
N CYS A 84 2.03 -1.23 10.40
CA CYS A 84 2.92 -2.36 10.11
C CYS A 84 4.11 -2.40 11.10
N PRO A 85 4.29 -3.47 11.89
CA PRO A 85 5.38 -3.55 12.84
C PRO A 85 6.77 -3.63 12.18
N VAL A 86 6.84 -4.15 10.96
CA VAL A 86 8.08 -4.19 10.17
C VAL A 86 8.52 -2.76 9.83
N PHE A 87 7.58 -1.91 9.43
CA PHE A 87 7.84 -0.51 9.10
C PHE A 87 8.32 0.30 10.32
N TRP A 88 7.88 -0.03 11.54
CA TRP A 88 8.30 0.67 12.76
C TRP A 88 9.76 0.41 13.15
N HIS A 89 10.31 -0.73 12.74
CA HIS A 89 11.59 -1.22 13.25
C HIS A 89 12.71 -1.11 12.23
N GLU A 90 12.38 -1.18 10.94
CA GLU A 90 13.34 -1.19 9.84
C GLU A 90 13.08 0.02 8.95
N GLY A 91 13.94 1.04 9.07
CA GLY A 91 13.75 2.36 8.46
C GLY A 91 13.78 2.41 6.92
N SER A 92 13.91 1.27 6.24
CA SER A 92 14.01 1.21 4.78
C SER A 92 12.91 0.39 4.09
N TYR A 93 12.02 -0.30 4.82
CA TYR A 93 10.93 -1.05 4.17
C TYR A 93 9.98 -0.12 3.41
N PHE A 94 9.75 -0.37 2.11
CA PHE A 94 8.85 0.42 1.26
C PHE A 94 7.45 0.62 1.86
N GLY A 95 6.97 -0.37 2.61
CA GLY A 95 5.68 -0.31 3.25
C GLY A 95 4.52 -0.85 2.41
N PRO A 96 3.41 -1.27 3.04
CA PRO A 96 2.24 -1.82 2.38
C PRO A 96 1.59 -0.91 1.34
N ALA A 97 1.53 0.41 1.60
CA ALA A 97 0.89 1.33 0.66
C ALA A 97 1.65 1.47 -0.66
N ALA A 98 2.99 1.56 -0.61
CA ALA A 98 3.82 1.60 -1.81
C ALA A 98 3.63 0.32 -2.64
N ILE A 99 3.66 -0.85 -2.00
CA ILE A 99 3.46 -2.14 -2.69
C ILE A 99 2.05 -2.25 -3.30
N VAL A 100 0.99 -1.76 -2.63
CA VAL A 100 -0.36 -1.71 -3.21
C VAL A 100 -0.42 -0.84 -4.46
N ASN A 101 0.24 0.32 -4.43
CA ASN A 101 0.27 1.22 -5.57
C ASN A 101 1.15 0.67 -6.71
N ALA A 102 2.22 -0.05 -6.40
CA ALA A 102 3.01 -0.78 -7.38
C ALA A 102 2.20 -1.93 -8.01
N HIS A 103 1.50 -2.73 -7.20
CA HIS A 103 0.59 -3.78 -7.66
C HIS A 103 -0.41 -3.25 -8.70
N ARG A 104 -0.98 -2.06 -8.45
CA ARG A 104 -1.91 -1.40 -9.37
C ARG A 104 -1.33 -1.18 -10.78
N PHE A 105 -0.01 -1.02 -10.92
CA PHE A 105 0.64 -0.85 -12.23
C PHE A 105 1.24 -2.15 -12.76
N ILE A 106 1.82 -2.99 -11.90
CA ILE A 106 2.38 -4.31 -12.27
C ILE A 106 1.33 -5.18 -12.98
N PHE A 107 0.07 -5.09 -12.55
CA PHE A 107 -1.03 -5.88 -13.11
C PHE A 107 -1.94 -5.10 -14.08
N ASP A 108 -1.57 -3.88 -14.50
CA ASP A 108 -2.30 -3.13 -15.54
C ASP A 108 -1.77 -3.53 -16.92
N SER A 109 -2.61 -4.16 -17.75
CA SER A 109 -2.22 -4.67 -19.08
C SER A 109 -1.73 -3.62 -20.07
N ARG A 110 -1.87 -2.34 -19.75
CA ARG A 110 -1.41 -1.22 -20.58
C ARG A 110 -0.02 -0.72 -20.18
N ASP A 111 0.52 -1.15 -19.04
CA ASP A 111 1.81 -0.71 -18.52
C ASP A 111 2.94 -1.61 -19.01
N GLU A 112 4.04 -1.01 -19.45
CA GLU A 112 5.19 -1.70 -20.03
C GLU A 112 6.40 -1.76 -19.07
N ALA A 113 6.28 -1.24 -17.85
CA ALA A 113 7.34 -1.21 -16.84
C ALA A 113 7.03 -2.11 -15.63
N ALA A 114 6.25 -3.18 -15.84
CA ALA A 114 5.97 -4.17 -14.79
C ALA A 114 7.24 -4.85 -14.29
N ALA A 115 8.14 -5.26 -15.19
CA ALA A 115 9.43 -5.88 -14.84
C ALA A 115 10.31 -4.95 -13.99
N GLU A 116 10.41 -3.68 -14.39
CA GLU A 116 11.17 -2.68 -13.62
C GLU A 116 10.61 -2.49 -12.20
N ARG A 117 9.28 -2.42 -12.03
CA ARG A 117 8.68 -2.31 -10.69
C ARG A 117 8.84 -3.57 -9.86
N LEU A 118 8.79 -4.73 -10.50
CA LEU A 118 9.08 -5.99 -9.82
C LEU A 118 10.53 -6.01 -9.33
N ASP A 119 11.49 -5.57 -10.13
CA ASP A 119 12.90 -5.48 -9.72
C ASP A 119 13.12 -4.53 -8.54
N ILE A 120 12.51 -3.33 -8.57
CA ILE A 120 12.52 -2.38 -7.44
C ILE A 120 12.00 -3.06 -6.15
N LEU A 121 10.91 -3.83 -6.28
CA LEU A 121 10.29 -4.50 -5.14
C LEU A 121 10.97 -5.82 -4.75
N ASN A 122 11.93 -6.30 -5.54
CA ASN A 122 12.67 -7.54 -5.29
C ASN A 122 13.90 -7.31 -4.40
N GLU A 123 14.22 -6.05 -4.08
CA GLU A 123 15.32 -5.69 -3.18
C GLU A 123 15.09 -6.20 -1.74
N VAL A 124 16.14 -6.17 -0.93
CA VAL A 124 16.11 -6.58 0.50
C VAL A 124 15.01 -5.85 1.26
N ASP A 125 14.78 -4.59 0.92
CA ASP A 125 13.81 -3.70 1.57
C ASP A 125 12.44 -3.68 0.87
N GLY A 126 12.27 -4.48 -0.18
CA GLY A 126 11.04 -4.66 -0.94
C GLY A 126 10.05 -5.64 -0.29
N VAL A 127 9.34 -6.42 -1.10
CA VAL A 127 8.22 -7.26 -0.60
C VAL A 127 8.65 -8.32 0.41
N TRP A 128 9.92 -8.71 0.42
CA TRP A 128 10.45 -9.83 1.21
C TRP A 128 10.42 -9.59 2.72
N ARG A 129 10.44 -8.33 3.17
CA ARG A 129 10.34 -8.01 4.60
C ARG A 129 8.95 -8.21 5.20
N CYS A 130 7.91 -8.29 4.37
CA CYS A 130 6.55 -8.52 4.85
C CYS A 130 6.45 -9.86 5.59
N ARG A 131 6.13 -9.80 6.90
CA ARG A 131 5.94 -10.93 7.81
C ARG A 131 4.49 -11.41 7.93
N THR A 132 3.64 -11.04 6.97
CA THR A 132 2.26 -11.54 6.86
C THR A 132 1.42 -11.32 8.15
N THR A 133 1.55 -10.13 8.76
CA THR A 133 0.92 -9.80 10.05
C THR A 133 -0.55 -9.37 9.93
N PHE A 134 -1.03 -9.03 8.73
CA PHE A 134 -2.42 -8.59 8.44
C PHE A 134 -2.90 -7.26 9.05
N ASN A 135 -2.15 -6.60 9.93
CA ASN A 135 -2.49 -5.25 10.46
C ASN A 135 -2.85 -4.25 9.35
N CYS A 136 -2.16 -4.31 8.21
CA CYS A 136 -2.38 -3.41 7.07
C CYS A 136 -3.74 -3.61 6.40
N THR A 137 -4.25 -4.85 6.36
CA THR A 137 -5.59 -5.16 5.84
C THR A 137 -6.65 -4.70 6.84
N GLU A 138 -6.46 -4.99 8.14
CA GLU A 138 -7.39 -4.60 9.20
C GLU A 138 -7.54 -3.07 9.33
N SER A 139 -6.44 -2.34 9.23
CA SER A 139 -6.41 -0.88 9.37
C SER A 139 -6.84 -0.12 8.12
N CYS A 140 -7.07 -0.79 6.98
CA CYS A 140 -7.39 -0.10 5.74
C CYS A 140 -8.83 0.46 5.78
N PRO A 141 -9.03 1.79 5.76
CA PRO A 141 -10.38 2.37 5.82
C PRO A 141 -11.19 2.16 4.53
N ARG A 142 -10.54 1.68 3.46
CA ARG A 142 -11.16 1.41 2.15
C ARG A 142 -11.41 -0.07 1.89
N GLY A 143 -11.11 -0.94 2.86
CA GLY A 143 -11.30 -2.39 2.75
C GLY A 143 -10.50 -3.01 1.60
N ILE A 144 -9.30 -2.50 1.33
CA ILE A 144 -8.37 -3.08 0.35
C ILE A 144 -7.75 -4.33 0.98
N GLU A 145 -7.65 -5.43 0.22
CA GLU A 145 -6.99 -6.65 0.68
C GLU A 145 -5.45 -6.49 0.61
N VAL A 146 -4.90 -5.60 1.43
CA VAL A 146 -3.48 -5.16 1.34
C VAL A 146 -2.50 -6.32 1.40
N THR A 147 -2.68 -7.24 2.36
CA THR A 147 -1.80 -8.42 2.50
C THR A 147 -1.87 -9.34 1.28
N LYS A 148 -3.05 -9.45 0.66
CA LYS A 148 -3.24 -10.24 -0.57
C LYS A 148 -2.52 -9.58 -1.75
N ALA A 149 -2.64 -8.26 -1.93
CA ALA A 149 -1.89 -7.54 -2.96
C ALA A 149 -0.37 -7.75 -2.83
N ILE A 150 0.17 -7.68 -1.60
CA ILE A 150 1.61 -7.97 -1.35
C ILE A 150 1.93 -9.43 -1.71
N GLN A 151 1.05 -10.39 -1.39
CA GLN A 151 1.24 -11.80 -1.71
C GLN A 151 1.18 -12.07 -3.22
N GLU A 152 0.31 -11.37 -3.97
CA GLU A 152 0.24 -11.46 -5.43
C GLU A 152 1.53 -10.95 -6.08
N VAL A 153 2.11 -9.85 -5.58
CA VAL A 153 3.43 -9.37 -6.04
C VAL A 153 4.54 -10.37 -5.70
N LYS A 154 4.57 -10.93 -4.49
CA LYS A 154 5.53 -12.01 -4.14
C LYS A 154 5.44 -13.20 -5.10
N ARG A 155 4.21 -13.63 -5.43
CA ARG A 155 3.97 -14.72 -6.37
C ARG A 155 4.45 -14.38 -7.78
N ALA A 156 4.24 -13.16 -8.26
CA ALA A 156 4.77 -12.71 -9.54
C ALA A 156 6.31 -12.85 -9.55
N LEU A 157 7.00 -12.37 -8.51
CA LEU A 157 8.46 -12.52 -8.39
C LEU A 157 8.95 -13.98 -8.35
N MET A 158 8.15 -14.89 -7.80
CA MET A 158 8.51 -16.32 -7.72
C MET A 158 8.29 -17.08 -9.02
N PHE A 159 7.23 -16.75 -9.76
CA PHE A 159 6.76 -17.55 -10.91
C PHE A 159 6.98 -16.89 -12.27
N THR A 160 7.46 -15.65 -12.32
CA THR A 160 7.83 -14.95 -13.56
C THR A 160 9.32 -15.13 -13.90
N ARG A 161 9.97 -16.15 -13.32
CA ARG A 161 11.33 -16.60 -13.68
C ARG A 161 11.29 -17.66 -14.76
#